data_AF-S9USG0-F1
#
_entry.id   AF-S9USG0-F1
#
_cell.length_a   1.000
_cell.length_b   1.000
_cell.length_c   1.000
_cell.angle_alpha   90.00
_cell.angle_beta   90.00
_cell.angle_gamma   90.00
#
_symmetry.space_group_name_H-M   'P 1'
#
loop_
_entity.id
_entity.type
_entity.pdbx_description
1 polymer ?
#
loop_
_entity_poly.entity_id
_entity_poly.type
_entity_poly.pdbx_seq_one_letter_code
_entity_poly.pdbx_strand_id
1 'polypeptide(L)'
;MQGAPQELSNFEQTASTTYQLLHTFRMQSAMMYHNPTFCFDRCLDTEELYTLLRTTKAPIKHRLQEDLKEKECVRNCGAKFDELLGTTVRTSNEREIAHLQSEAMLKMFESMAQKPQ
;
A
#
# COMPACT_ATOMS: atom_id res chain seq x y z
N MET A 1 -9.29 2.22 -38.44
CA MET A 1 -8.50 0.97 -38.43
C MET A 1 -7.94 0.82 -37.03
N GLN A 2 -8.37 -0.20 -36.29
CA GLN A 2 -7.77 -0.57 -35.01
C GLN A 2 -6.36 -1.08 -35.33
N GLY A 3 -5.33 -0.33 -34.95
CA GLY A 3 -3.94 -0.78 -35.09
C GLY A 3 -3.76 -2.03 -34.24
N ALA A 4 -3.29 -3.12 -34.86
CA ALA A 4 -3.01 -4.36 -34.16
C ALA A 4 -2.10 -4.07 -32.96
N PRO A 5 -2.35 -4.68 -31.78
CA PRO A 5 -1.45 -4.54 -30.65
C PRO A 5 -0.06 -4.98 -31.09
N GLN A 6 0.89 -4.05 -31.00
CA GLN A 6 2.29 -4.31 -31.33
C GLN A 6 2.76 -5.42 -30.40
N GLU A 7 2.99 -6.63 -30.93
CA GLU A 7 3.44 -7.75 -30.13
C GLU A 7 4.81 -7.40 -29.54
N LEU A 8 4.85 -7.24 -28.21
CA LEU A 8 6.06 -6.99 -27.46
C LEU A 8 7.07 -8.10 -27.78
N SER A 9 8.32 -7.74 -28.02
CA SER A 9 9.40 -8.71 -28.17
C SER A 9 9.53 -9.57 -26.91
N ASN A 10 10.09 -10.79 -27.04
CA ASN A 10 10.32 -11.69 -25.90
C ASN A 10 11.10 -11.01 -24.77
N PHE A 11 12.03 -10.11 -25.12
CA PHE A 11 12.77 -9.29 -24.16
C PHE A 11 11.85 -8.33 -23.41
N GLU A 12 11.00 -7.58 -24.12
CA GLU A 12 10.08 -6.61 -23.52
C GLU A 12 9.03 -7.28 -22.63
N GLN A 13 8.52 -8.46 -23.03
CA GLN A 13 7.60 -9.24 -22.19
C GLN A 13 8.26 -9.69 -20.89
N THR A 14 9.49 -10.20 -20.98
CA THR A 14 10.28 -10.64 -19.82
C THR A 14 10.61 -9.46 -18.90
N ALA A 15 11.04 -8.34 -19.48
CA ALA A 15 11.33 -7.11 -18.74
C ALA A 15 10.08 -6.60 -18.02
N SER A 16 8.94 -6.50 -18.71
CA SER A 16 7.67 -6.06 -18.12
C SER A 16 7.25 -6.93 -16.93
N THR A 17 7.32 -8.25 -17.09
CA THR A 17 7.01 -9.22 -16.01
C THR A 17 7.95 -9.03 -14.81
N THR A 18 9.25 -8.85 -15.09
CA THR A 18 10.27 -8.63 -14.04
C THR A 18 10.02 -7.33 -13.29
N TYR A 19 9.65 -6.25 -13.98
CA TYR A 19 9.30 -4.98 -13.35
C TYR A 19 8.05 -5.09 -12.48
N GLN A 20 7.02 -5.80 -12.92
CA GLN A 20 5.82 -6.07 -12.13
C GLN A 20 6.15 -6.86 -10.85
N LEU A 21 7.02 -7.87 -10.96
CA LEU A 21 7.46 -8.67 -9.83
C LEU A 21 8.24 -7.83 -8.82
N LEU A 22 9.22 -7.05 -9.28
CA LEU A 22 10.01 -6.14 -8.44
C LEU A 22 9.14 -5.09 -7.75
N HIS A 23 8.16 -4.54 -8.46
CA HIS A 23 7.21 -3.60 -7.88
C HIS A 23 6.39 -4.25 -6.75
N THR A 24 5.91 -5.47 -6.97
CA THR A 24 5.17 -6.24 -5.96
C THR A 24 6.00 -6.46 -4.70
N PHE A 25 7.26 -6.87 -4.85
CA PHE A 25 8.16 -7.07 -3.71
C PHE A 25 8.47 -5.78 -2.95
N ARG A 26 8.68 -4.65 -3.66
CA ARG A 26 8.89 -3.35 -3.01
C ARG A 26 7.68 -2.91 -2.20
N MET A 27 6.49 -3.07 -2.76
CA MET A 27 5.24 -2.77 -2.05
C MET A 27 5.08 -3.67 -0.82
N GLN A 28 5.28 -4.97 -0.96
CA GLN A 28 5.18 -5.91 0.17
C GLN A 28 6.20 -5.59 1.27
N SER A 29 7.44 -5.26 0.91
CA SER A 29 8.48 -4.86 1.86
C SER A 29 8.10 -3.59 2.62
N ALA A 30 7.61 -2.57 1.92
CA ALA A 30 7.15 -1.32 2.54
C ALA A 30 5.96 -1.58 3.49
N MET A 31 5.01 -2.43 3.09
CA MET A 31 3.87 -2.83 3.93
C MET A 31 4.33 -3.52 5.21
N MET A 32 5.24 -4.48 5.10
CA MET A 32 5.77 -5.24 6.24
C MET A 32 6.56 -4.37 7.21
N TYR A 33 7.14 -3.25 6.76
CA TYR A 33 7.85 -2.33 7.65
C TYR A 33 6.92 -1.31 8.30
N HIS A 34 6.05 -0.65 7.52
CA HIS A 34 5.24 0.45 8.04
C HIS A 34 4.02 0.00 8.86
N ASN A 35 3.40 -1.14 8.52
CA ASN A 35 2.21 -1.62 9.20
C ASN A 35 2.50 -1.97 10.69
N PRO A 36 3.52 -2.79 11.01
CA PRO A 36 3.83 -3.11 12.40
C PRO A 36 4.21 -1.87 13.21
N THR A 37 5.07 -0.98 12.68
CA THR A 37 5.47 0.24 13.38
C THR A 37 4.26 1.12 13.69
N PHE A 38 3.39 1.40 12.70
CA PHE A 38 2.20 2.21 12.91
C PHE A 38 1.25 1.61 13.96
N CYS A 39 1.00 0.30 13.89
CA CYS A 39 0.11 -0.35 14.83
C CYS A 39 0.71 -0.47 16.24
N PHE A 40 2.03 -0.63 16.37
CA PHE A 40 2.69 -0.59 17.66
C PHE A 40 2.63 0.80 18.29
N ASP A 41 2.93 1.85 17.53
CA ASP A 41 2.87 3.23 18.03
C ASP A 41 1.46 3.63 18.48
N ARG A 42 0.42 3.05 17.85
CA ARG A 42 -0.97 3.37 18.16
C ARG A 42 -1.60 2.49 19.25
N CYS A 43 -1.15 1.25 19.41
CA CYS A 43 -1.79 0.27 20.30
C CYS A 43 -0.98 -0.06 21.55
N LEU A 44 0.33 0.13 21.56
CA LEU A 44 1.14 -0.11 22.75
C LEU A 44 1.10 1.12 23.65
N ASP A 45 0.73 0.90 24.90
CA ASP A 45 0.81 1.96 25.91
C ASP A 45 2.28 2.16 26.31
N THR A 46 2.91 3.18 25.73
CA THR A 46 4.29 3.54 26.07
C THR A 46 4.38 4.31 27.38
N GLU A 47 3.30 4.93 27.87
CA GLU A 47 3.28 5.68 29.13
C GLU A 47 3.33 4.72 30.34
N GLU A 48 2.69 3.56 30.23
CA GLU A 48 2.73 2.51 31.25
C GLU A 48 4.08 1.75 31.30
N LEU A 49 4.88 1.78 30.23
CA LEU A 49 6.24 1.23 30.21
C LEU A 49 7.23 2.08 31.00
N TYR A 50 7.06 3.41 31.01
CA TYR A 50 7.89 4.33 31.78
C TYR A 50 7.45 4.48 33.24
N THR A 51 6.24 4.02 33.56
CA THR A 51 5.74 3.98 34.92
C THR A 51 5.67 2.52 35.37
N LEU A 52 6.61 2.07 36.21
CA LEU A 52 6.76 0.68 36.74
C LEU A 52 5.49 0.05 37.40
N LEU A 53 4.32 0.67 37.32
CA LEU A 53 3.02 0.23 37.79
C LEU A 53 2.63 -1.16 37.28
N ARG A 54 2.76 -1.42 35.97
CA ARG A 54 2.37 -2.70 35.35
C ARG A 54 3.29 -3.85 35.78
N THR A 55 4.59 -3.61 35.92
CA THR A 55 5.62 -4.65 36.18
C THR A 55 5.88 -4.92 37.67
N THR A 56 5.85 -3.90 38.54
CA THR A 56 6.20 -4.08 39.96
C THR A 56 5.01 -4.15 40.92
N LYS A 57 3.85 -3.60 40.57
CA LYS A 57 2.70 -3.48 41.49
C LYS A 57 1.40 -4.12 41.00
N ALA A 58 1.22 -4.33 39.69
CA ALA A 58 0.00 -4.94 39.18
C ALA A 58 -0.05 -6.46 39.45
N PRO A 59 -1.22 -7.04 39.78
CA PRO A 59 -1.42 -8.48 39.78
C PRO A 59 -1.19 -9.08 38.38
N ILE A 60 -0.68 -10.31 38.29
CA ILE A 60 -0.43 -11.01 37.01
C ILE A 60 -1.68 -11.02 36.11
N LYS A 61 -2.86 -11.23 36.70
CA LYS A 61 -4.13 -11.24 35.98
C LYS A 61 -4.42 -9.92 35.27
N HIS A 62 -4.09 -8.79 35.90
CA HIS A 62 -4.28 -7.46 35.30
C HIS A 62 -3.33 -7.27 34.12
N ARG A 63 -2.04 -7.60 34.30
CA ARG A 63 -1.06 -7.57 33.20
C ARG A 63 -1.54 -8.35 31.98
N LEU A 64 -1.96 -9.60 32.21
CA LEU A 64 -2.43 -10.47 31.14
C LEU A 64 -3.65 -9.89 30.41
N GLN A 65 -4.57 -9.23 31.13
CA GLN A 65 -5.73 -8.60 30.51
C GLN A 65 -5.35 -7.41 29.63
N GLU A 66 -4.42 -6.57 30.08
CA GLU A 66 -3.93 -5.45 29.26
C GLU A 66 -3.13 -5.95 28.06
N ASP A 67 -2.28 -6.96 28.22
CA ASP A 67 -1.52 -7.57 27.10
C ASP A 67 -2.48 -8.15 26.04
N LEU A 68 -3.59 -8.77 26.48
CA LEU A 68 -4.62 -9.29 25.58
C LEU A 68 -5.35 -8.17 24.82
N LYS A 69 -5.63 -7.03 25.48
CA LYS A 69 -6.23 -5.86 24.84
C LYS A 69 -5.30 -5.23 23.81
N GLU A 70 -4.02 -5.08 24.14
CA GLU A 70 -3.01 -4.56 23.21
C GLU A 70 -2.87 -5.48 21.99
N LYS A 71 -2.80 -6.79 22.21
CA LYS A 71 -2.77 -7.78 21.13
C LYS A 71 -4.01 -7.69 20.23
N GLU A 72 -5.19 -7.53 20.82
CA GLU A 72 -6.43 -7.35 20.06
C GLU A 72 -6.42 -6.03 19.27
N CYS A 73 -5.92 -4.94 19.87
CA CYS A 73 -5.74 -3.66 19.20
C CYS A 73 -4.82 -3.79 17.98
N VAL A 74 -3.63 -4.39 18.14
CA VAL A 74 -2.67 -4.58 17.03
C VAL A 74 -3.29 -5.42 15.91
N ARG A 75 -4.00 -6.51 16.25
CA ARG A 75 -4.70 -7.33 15.25
C ARG A 75 -5.73 -6.53 14.46
N ASN A 76 -6.55 -5.74 15.16
CA ASN A 76 -7.60 -4.94 14.54
C ASN A 76 -7.03 -3.75 13.74
N CYS A 77 -5.91 -3.19 14.20
CA CYS A 77 -5.17 -2.15 13.49
C CYS A 77 -4.62 -2.68 12.16
N GLY A 78 -3.94 -3.84 12.18
CA GLY A 78 -3.40 -4.46 10.97
C GLY A 78 -4.48 -4.73 9.92
N ALA A 79 -5.61 -5.31 10.33
CA ALA A 79 -6.74 -5.57 9.43
C ALA A 79 -7.29 -4.29 8.77
N LYS A 80 -7.42 -3.20 9.54
CA LYS A 80 -7.87 -1.89 9.01
C LYS A 80 -6.82 -1.24 8.11
N PHE A 81 -5.54 -1.41 8.42
CA PHE A 81 -4.45 -0.86 7.63
C PHE A 81 -4.44 -1.48 6.23
N ASP A 82 -4.60 -2.81 6.14
CA ASP A 82 -4.64 -3.52 4.86
C ASP A 82 -5.81 -3.05 3.97
N GLU A 83 -7.00 -2.84 4.56
CA GLU A 83 -8.17 -2.30 3.86
C GLU A 83 -7.95 -0.87 3.37
N LEU A 84 -7.42 0.00 4.24
CA LEU A 84 -7.12 1.40 3.90
C LEU A 84 -6.09 1.48 2.77
N LEU A 85 -5.06 0.64 2.84
CA LEU A 85 -4.01 0.60 1.85
C LEU A 85 -4.53 0.11 0.50
N GLY A 86 -5.31 -0.97 0.47
CA GLY A 86 -5.95 -1.45 -0.76
C GLY A 86 -6.81 -0.38 -1.41
N THR A 87 -7.59 0.34 -0.61
CA THR A 87 -8.41 1.47 -1.10
C THR A 87 -7.56 2.62 -1.64
N THR A 88 -6.49 2.97 -0.95
CA THR A 88 -5.58 4.07 -1.33
C THR A 88 -4.85 3.75 -2.64
N VAL A 89 -4.28 2.55 -2.76
CA VAL A 89 -3.59 2.09 -3.97
C VAL A 89 -4.55 2.05 -5.15
N ARG A 90 -5.76 1.50 -4.99
CA ARG A 90 -6.78 1.48 -6.05
C ARG A 90 -7.13 2.88 -6.52
N THR A 91 -7.44 3.78 -5.58
CA THR A 91 -7.82 5.16 -5.88
C THR A 91 -6.69 5.92 -6.57
N SER A 92 -5.44 5.72 -6.13
CA SER A 92 -4.26 6.30 -6.78
C SER A 92 -4.10 5.80 -8.21
N ASN A 93 -4.22 4.49 -8.43
CA ASN A 93 -4.12 3.90 -9.77
C ASN A 93 -5.22 4.40 -10.70
N GLU A 94 -6.47 4.46 -10.24
CA GLU A 94 -7.59 4.98 -11.04
C GLU A 94 -7.36 6.43 -11.47
N ARG A 95 -6.82 7.27 -10.58
CA ARG A 95 -6.46 8.66 -10.90
C ARG A 95 -5.36 8.75 -11.94
N GLU A 96 -4.29 7.98 -11.79
CA GLU A 96 -3.18 7.98 -12.75
C GLU A 96 -3.59 7.45 -14.12
N ILE A 97 -4.43 6.40 -14.16
CA ILE A 97 -4.97 5.88 -15.41
C ILE A 97 -5.81 6.96 -16.11
N ALA A 98 -6.69 7.65 -15.37
CA ALA A 98 -7.50 8.72 -15.93
C ALA A 98 -6.62 9.87 -16.48
N HIS A 99 -5.55 10.22 -15.77
CA HIS A 99 -4.58 11.22 -16.20
C HIS A 99 -3.89 10.82 -17.51
N LEU A 100 -3.32 9.62 -17.57
CA LEU A 100 -2.65 9.10 -18.77
C LEU A 100 -3.59 8.98 -19.98
N GLN A 101 -4.84 8.58 -19.75
CA GLN A 101 -5.85 8.53 -20.81
C GLN A 101 -6.18 9.93 -21.35
N SER A 102 -6.27 10.93 -20.47
CA SER A 102 -6.49 12.32 -20.88
C SER A 102 -5.31 12.85 -21.70
N GLU A 103 -4.07 12.63 -21.24
CA GLU A 103 -2.87 13.04 -21.98
C GLU A 103 -2.76 12.37 -23.35
N ALA A 104 -3.03 11.06 -23.42
CA ALA A 104 -3.01 10.32 -24.68
C ALA A 104 -4.07 10.85 -25.66
N MET A 105 -5.27 11.17 -25.16
CA MET A 105 -6.34 11.74 -25.97
C MET A 105 -5.96 13.12 -26.51
N LEU A 106 -5.37 13.99 -25.68
CA LEU A 106 -4.87 15.31 -26.09
C LEU A 106 -3.82 15.18 -27.19
N LYS A 107 -2.83 14.29 -27.04
CA LYS A 107 -1.82 14.01 -28.07
C LYS A 107 -2.43 13.49 -29.38
N MET A 108 -3.48 12.67 -29.31
CA MET A 108 -4.21 12.24 -30.51
C MET A 108 -4.90 13.41 -31.20
N PHE A 109 -5.54 14.32 -30.46
CA PHE A 109 -6.16 15.50 -31.05
C PHE A 109 -5.14 16.45 -31.67
N GLU A 110 -4.01 16.68 -31.02
CA GLU A 110 -2.92 17.50 -31.56
C GLU A 110 -2.34 16.91 -32.85
N SER A 111 -2.13 15.59 -32.90
CA SER A 111 -1.63 14.92 -34.10
C SER A 111 -2.65 14.85 -35.24
N MET A 112 -3.96 14.85 -34.95
CA MET A 112 -5.01 15.01 -35.96
C MET A 112 -5.09 16.45 -36.47
N ALA A 113 -4.92 17.44 -35.59
CA ALA A 113 -4.91 18.86 -35.97
C ALA A 113 -3.65 19.25 -36.78
N GLN A 114 -2.53 18.55 -36.60
CA GLN A 114 -1.28 18.79 -37.31
C GLN A 114 -1.13 18.04 -38.65
N LYS A 115 -2.07 17.19 -39.06
CA LYS A 115 -2.06 16.61 -40.43
C LYS A 115 -2.72 17.59 -41.40
N PRO A 116 -1.98 18.30 -42.28
CA PRO A 116 -2.58 18.96 -43.42
C PRO A 116 -2.98 17.88 -44.44
N GLN A 117 -4.08 18.11 -45.15
CA GLN A 117 -4.36 17.42 -46.41
C GLN A 117 -3.29 17.76 -47.45
#